data_AF-A0A1B6HGV5-F1
#
_entry.id   AF-A0A1B6HGV5-F1
#
_cell.length_a   1.000
_cell.length_b   1.000
_cell.length_c   1.000
_cell.angle_alpha   90.00
_cell.angle_beta   90.00
_cell.angle_gamma   90.00
#
_symmetry.space_group_name_H-M   'P 1'
#
loop_
_entity.id
_entity.type
_entity.pdbx_description
1 polymer ?
#
loop_
_entity_poly.entity_id
_entity_poly.type
_entity_poly.pdbx_seq_one_letter_code
_entity_poly.pdbx_strand_id
1 'polypeptide(L)'
;AGAVPTLLTHEALDLLCSPSSHPQGLPGPELAPLERFLGCVYMRRQLQRFIQSEECPQLSQMTTTEPGVVYFKVETLQCRVGLNTQHLQSLHIKITTAPEHKDSWSPEEIQVLEKFFEMRVSAPPFKPNALCCFGRMLSVQFNLLKDFVQIMKLELVPGLVQQQGLKWTVQWCLRIPPSAPPIVPAGQAAVLLCRSKILLFLQITRVGYMDPPTLVLPLVYDTSTNLTQLAEKREPGPAAGLTAANAQLKRFVEMAAIHNECSLFPAVRDLLANLVLPTEPPQVVSSPVGPSPVVMGGQAQAPGNMMHSPMMGGPQAGPGYGPVPVAMSMQHPMMGGPQ
;
A
#
# COMPACT_ATOMS: atom_id res chain seq x y z
N ALA A 1 -36.98 -4.62 -23.56
CA ALA A 1 -36.46 -5.57 -24.55
C ALA A 1 -36.50 -6.95 -23.91
N GLY A 2 -37.34 -7.86 -24.42
CA GLY A 2 -37.33 -9.26 -24.00
C GLY A 2 -36.10 -9.93 -24.58
N ALA A 3 -35.20 -10.43 -23.74
CA ALA A 3 -34.01 -11.13 -24.22
C ALA A 3 -34.44 -12.45 -24.86
N VAL A 4 -34.19 -12.60 -26.17
CA VAL A 4 -34.22 -13.91 -26.82
C VAL A 4 -33.15 -14.75 -26.13
N PRO A 5 -33.49 -15.93 -25.55
CA PRO A 5 -32.49 -16.77 -24.90
C PRO A 5 -31.39 -17.14 -25.91
N THR A 6 -30.15 -16.78 -25.60
CA THR A 6 -29.00 -17.22 -26.40
C THR A 6 -28.72 -18.68 -26.08
N LEU A 7 -28.84 -19.55 -27.08
CA LEU A 7 -28.41 -20.94 -26.95
C LEU A 7 -26.89 -20.98 -26.75
N LEU A 8 -26.47 -21.61 -25.66
CA LEU A 8 -25.06 -21.74 -25.27
C LEU A 8 -24.63 -23.20 -25.50
N THR A 9 -23.52 -23.41 -26.21
CA THR A 9 -22.93 -24.75 -26.35
C THR A 9 -22.29 -25.17 -25.03
N HIS A 10 -22.11 -26.48 -24.84
CA HIS A 10 -21.38 -27.00 -23.67
C HIS A 10 -19.96 -26.44 -23.58
N GLU A 11 -19.26 -26.33 -24.71
CA GLU A 11 -17.91 -25.76 -24.77
C GLU A 11 -17.88 -24.27 -24.38
N ALA A 12 -18.85 -23.48 -24.86
CA ALA A 12 -18.93 -22.07 -24.49
C ALA A 12 -19.25 -21.90 -22.99
N LEU A 13 -20.08 -22.78 -22.41
CA LEU A 13 -20.33 -22.79 -20.98
C LEU A 13 -19.07 -23.14 -20.18
N ASP A 14 -18.35 -24.17 -20.62
CA ASP A 14 -17.11 -24.61 -19.97
C ASP A 14 -16.06 -23.49 -19.97
N LEU A 15 -15.91 -22.78 -21.09
CA LEU A 15 -15.02 -21.62 -21.20
C LEU A 15 -15.43 -20.47 -20.27
N LEU A 16 -16.73 -20.20 -20.14
CA LEU A 16 -17.25 -19.13 -19.27
C LEU A 16 -17.07 -19.45 -17.78
N CYS A 17 -17.03 -20.73 -17.42
CA CYS A 17 -16.93 -21.22 -16.05
C CYS A 17 -15.51 -21.63 -15.64
N SER A 18 -14.56 -21.70 -16.59
CA SER A 18 -13.18 -22.07 -16.34
C SER A 18 -12.34 -20.87 -15.86
N PRO A 19 -11.51 -21.02 -14.81
CA PRO A 19 -10.55 -20.00 -14.41
C PRO A 19 -9.66 -19.58 -15.56
N SER A 20 -9.46 -18.28 -15.68
CA SER A 20 -8.55 -17.70 -16.68
C SER A 20 -7.96 -16.40 -16.16
N SER A 21 -6.85 -15.99 -16.75
CA SER A 21 -6.23 -14.71 -16.42
C SER A 21 -7.16 -13.54 -16.76
N HIS A 22 -7.08 -12.46 -15.98
CA HIS A 22 -7.90 -11.27 -16.22
C HIS A 22 -7.54 -10.63 -17.58
N PRO A 23 -8.51 -10.19 -18.41
CA PRO A 23 -8.21 -9.64 -19.74
C PRO A 23 -7.24 -8.45 -19.76
N GLN A 24 -7.21 -7.68 -18.67
CA GLN A 24 -6.30 -6.53 -18.48
C GLN A 24 -5.05 -6.85 -17.65
N GLY A 25 -4.80 -8.12 -17.33
CA GLY A 25 -3.64 -8.53 -16.51
C GLY A 25 -3.66 -7.99 -15.08
N LEU A 26 -4.85 -7.75 -14.50
CA LEU A 26 -4.98 -7.26 -13.13
C LEU A 26 -4.45 -8.30 -12.13
N PRO A 27 -3.78 -7.85 -11.04
CA PRO A 27 -3.32 -8.75 -10.00
C PRO A 27 -4.50 -9.36 -9.24
N GLY A 28 -4.43 -10.64 -8.90
CA GLY A 28 -5.47 -11.33 -8.15
C GLY A 28 -5.57 -12.81 -8.47
N PRO A 29 -6.51 -13.53 -7.84
CA PRO A 29 -6.79 -14.92 -8.19
C PRO A 29 -7.34 -15.01 -9.62
N GLU A 30 -7.03 -16.10 -10.31
CA GLU A 30 -7.68 -16.43 -11.57
C GLU A 30 -9.13 -16.82 -11.29
N LEU A 31 -10.06 -16.08 -11.90
CA LEU A 31 -11.49 -16.31 -11.79
C LEU A 31 -12.06 -16.71 -13.14
N ALA A 32 -13.25 -17.29 -13.14
CA ALA A 32 -13.96 -17.56 -14.38
C ALA A 32 -14.48 -16.26 -15.02
N PRO A 33 -14.57 -16.15 -16.35
CA PRO A 33 -15.19 -14.99 -17.03
C PRO A 33 -16.59 -14.66 -16.50
N LEU A 34 -17.42 -15.68 -16.27
CA LEU A 34 -18.76 -15.51 -15.72
C LEU A 34 -18.73 -14.91 -14.30
N GLU A 35 -17.83 -15.40 -13.44
CA GLU A 35 -17.66 -14.88 -12.09
C GLU A 35 -17.22 -13.41 -12.10
N ARG A 36 -16.30 -13.04 -13.00
CA ARG A 36 -15.90 -11.64 -13.19
C ARG A 36 -17.05 -10.75 -13.61
N PHE A 37 -17.83 -11.18 -14.59
CA PHE A 37 -19.02 -10.44 -15.04
C PHE A 37 -20.02 -10.23 -13.89
N LEU A 38 -20.39 -11.30 -13.18
CA LEU A 38 -21.32 -11.24 -12.05
C LEU A 38 -20.78 -10.38 -10.91
N GLY A 39 -19.49 -10.49 -10.60
CA GLY A 39 -18.79 -9.67 -9.63
C GLY A 39 -18.84 -8.19 -9.99
N CYS A 40 -18.60 -7.82 -11.25
CA CYS A 40 -18.72 -6.44 -11.72
C CYS A 40 -20.16 -5.92 -11.65
N VAL A 41 -21.16 -6.73 -12.05
CA VAL A 41 -22.58 -6.36 -11.93
C VAL A 41 -22.97 -6.13 -10.46
N TYR A 42 -22.52 -7.00 -9.57
CA TYR A 42 -22.72 -6.89 -8.13
C TYR A 42 -22.09 -5.59 -7.58
N MET A 43 -20.81 -5.37 -7.87
CA MET A 43 -20.05 -4.19 -7.44
C MET A 43 -20.71 -2.89 -7.92
N ARG A 44 -21.10 -2.80 -9.19
CA ARG A 44 -21.81 -1.65 -9.74
C ARG A 44 -23.12 -1.38 -9.00
N ARG A 45 -23.91 -2.42 -8.71
CA ARG A 45 -25.16 -2.30 -7.95
C ARG A 45 -24.91 -1.80 -6.52
N GLN A 46 -23.83 -2.26 -5.88
CA GLN A 46 -23.46 -1.80 -4.54
C GLN A 46 -23.01 -0.34 -4.54
N LEU A 47 -22.23 0.08 -5.54
CA LEU A 47 -21.87 1.50 -5.71
C LEU A 47 -23.11 2.38 -5.85
N GLN A 48 -24.07 1.98 -6.70
CA GLN A 48 -25.31 2.73 -6.88
C GLN A 48 -26.09 2.88 -5.56
N ARG A 49 -26.21 1.79 -4.78
CA ARG A 49 -26.86 1.84 -3.46
C ARG A 49 -26.13 2.74 -2.48
N PHE A 50 -24.80 2.71 -2.49
CA PHE A 50 -23.98 3.52 -1.61
C PHE A 50 -24.14 5.03 -1.90
N ILE A 51 -24.16 5.42 -3.18
CA ILE A 51 -24.40 6.81 -3.59
C ILE A 51 -25.79 7.30 -3.18
N GLN A 52 -26.78 6.40 -3.19
CA GLN A 52 -28.15 6.70 -2.76
C GLN A 52 -28.32 6.65 -1.23
N SER A 53 -27.28 6.28 -0.49
CA SER A 53 -27.35 6.17 0.97
C SER A 53 -27.01 7.49 1.64
N GLU A 54 -27.58 7.70 2.82
CA GLU A 54 -27.30 8.86 3.67
C GLU A 54 -25.88 8.84 4.27
N GLU A 55 -25.09 7.77 4.06
CA GLU A 55 -23.73 7.66 4.61
C GLU A 55 -22.73 8.64 3.97
N CYS A 56 -22.97 9.06 2.72
CA CYS A 56 -22.09 9.96 1.97
C CYS A 56 -22.89 11.04 1.23
N PRO A 57 -23.41 12.06 1.95
CA PRO A 57 -24.27 13.09 1.37
C PRO A 57 -23.55 13.97 0.32
N GLN A 58 -22.21 13.94 0.26
CA GLN A 58 -21.43 14.65 -0.76
C GLN A 58 -21.55 14.02 -2.15
N LEU A 59 -21.95 12.74 -2.25
CA LEU A 59 -22.15 12.06 -3.52
C LEU A 59 -23.58 12.32 -4.00
N SER A 60 -23.70 13.00 -5.13
CA SER A 60 -25.00 13.28 -5.74
C SER A 60 -25.20 12.42 -6.97
N GLN A 61 -26.19 11.53 -6.95
CA GLN A 61 -26.55 10.76 -8.15
C GLN A 61 -27.02 11.72 -9.27
N MET A 62 -26.53 11.47 -10.48
CA MET A 62 -26.93 12.19 -11.69
C MET A 62 -27.83 11.31 -12.55
N THR A 63 -28.68 11.95 -13.35
CA THR A 63 -29.51 11.25 -14.33
C THR A 63 -28.65 10.79 -15.51
N THR A 64 -28.87 9.55 -15.96
CA THR A 64 -28.21 8.99 -17.15
C THR A 64 -29.21 8.15 -17.94
N THR A 65 -29.15 8.25 -19.26
CA THR A 65 -29.95 7.44 -20.18
C THR A 65 -29.24 6.15 -20.58
N GLU A 66 -27.95 6.02 -20.27
CA GLU A 66 -27.14 4.84 -20.59
C GLU A 66 -27.45 3.69 -19.62
N PRO A 67 -27.99 2.56 -20.13
CA PRO A 67 -28.31 1.41 -19.28
C PRO A 67 -27.06 0.82 -18.66
N GLY A 68 -27.12 0.56 -17.35
CA GLY A 68 -26.01 -0.08 -16.65
C GLY A 68 -24.80 0.84 -16.37
N VAL A 69 -25.00 2.15 -16.45
CA VAL A 69 -24.02 3.16 -16.00
C VAL A 69 -24.49 3.78 -14.70
N VAL A 70 -23.58 3.90 -13.73
CA VAL A 70 -23.78 4.68 -12.51
C VAL A 70 -23.12 6.03 -12.73
N TYR A 71 -23.90 7.11 -12.71
CA TYR A 71 -23.42 8.46 -12.92
C TYR A 71 -23.65 9.30 -11.67
N PHE A 72 -22.60 9.94 -11.15
CA PHE A 72 -22.67 10.77 -9.95
C PHE A 72 -21.68 11.94 -9.99
N LYS A 73 -21.99 13.00 -9.24
CA LYS A 73 -21.13 14.17 -9.01
C LYS A 73 -20.62 14.13 -7.57
N VAL A 74 -19.39 14.60 -7.38
CA VAL A 74 -18.78 14.83 -6.06
C VAL A 74 -17.94 16.08 -6.13
N GLU A 75 -18.36 17.14 -5.43
CA GLU A 75 -17.71 18.47 -5.37
C GLU A 75 -17.17 18.94 -6.74
N THR A 76 -15.89 18.66 -7.03
CA THR A 76 -15.15 19.10 -8.23
C THR A 76 -15.12 18.09 -9.38
N LEU A 77 -15.70 16.90 -9.22
CA LEU A 77 -15.61 15.78 -10.17
C LEU A 77 -16.99 15.22 -10.55
N GLN A 78 -17.06 14.67 -11.76
CA GLN A 78 -18.18 13.87 -12.27
C GLN A 78 -17.65 12.49 -12.66
N CYS A 79 -18.33 11.44 -12.20
CA CYS A 79 -17.86 10.07 -12.28
C CYS A 79 -18.91 9.18 -12.95
N ARG A 80 -18.53 8.50 -14.04
CA ARG A 80 -19.35 7.51 -14.75
C ARG A 80 -18.73 6.14 -14.57
N VAL A 81 -19.42 5.22 -13.92
CA VAL A 81 -18.96 3.85 -13.71
C VAL A 81 -19.80 2.88 -14.52
N GLY A 82 -19.15 2.06 -15.34
CA GLY A 82 -19.80 1.07 -16.21
C GLY A 82 -18.97 -0.18 -16.39
N LEU A 83 -19.57 -1.21 -16.99
CA LEU A 83 -18.82 -2.38 -17.44
C LEU A 83 -17.95 -2.00 -18.64
N ASN A 84 -16.76 -2.60 -18.74
CA ASN A 84 -15.98 -2.54 -19.97
C ASN A 84 -16.79 -3.17 -21.11
N THR A 85 -17.09 -2.40 -22.15
CA THR A 85 -17.96 -2.85 -23.25
C THR A 85 -17.29 -3.87 -24.18
N GLN A 86 -15.97 -4.00 -24.15
CA GLN A 86 -15.23 -4.93 -25.01
C GLN A 86 -15.31 -6.37 -24.50
N HIS A 87 -15.27 -6.56 -23.18
CA HIS A 87 -15.16 -7.90 -22.59
C HIS A 87 -16.08 -8.15 -21.39
N LEU A 88 -16.76 -7.12 -20.85
CA LEU A 88 -17.74 -7.19 -19.76
C LEU A 88 -17.23 -7.83 -18.45
N GLN A 89 -15.91 -7.88 -18.24
CA GLN A 89 -15.29 -8.57 -17.09
C GLN A 89 -14.57 -7.61 -16.12
N SER A 90 -14.67 -6.30 -16.34
CA SER A 90 -14.17 -5.27 -15.42
C SER A 90 -15.15 -4.10 -15.34
N LEU A 91 -15.08 -3.36 -14.23
CA LEU A 91 -15.69 -2.04 -14.12
C LEU A 91 -14.65 -0.98 -14.43
N HIS A 92 -15.07 0.04 -15.16
CA HIS A 92 -14.27 1.21 -15.47
C HIS A 92 -14.96 2.44 -14.91
N ILE A 93 -14.16 3.39 -14.47
CA ILE A 93 -14.62 4.72 -14.11
C ILE A 93 -14.08 5.71 -15.13
N LYS A 94 -14.97 6.56 -15.67
CA LYS A 94 -14.58 7.77 -16.37
C LYS A 94 -14.80 8.95 -15.46
N ILE A 95 -13.76 9.74 -15.25
CA ILE A 95 -13.79 10.93 -14.40
C ILE A 95 -13.60 12.15 -15.29
N THR A 96 -14.48 13.13 -15.12
CA THR A 96 -14.37 14.46 -15.73
C THR A 96 -14.43 15.52 -14.66
N THR A 97 -13.77 16.65 -14.87
CA THR A 97 -13.89 17.80 -13.98
C THR A 97 -15.31 18.36 -14.07
N ALA A 98 -15.86 18.76 -12.92
CA ALA A 98 -17.12 19.46 -12.90
C ALA A 98 -16.97 20.80 -13.67
N PRO A 99 -18.01 21.27 -14.37
CA PRO A 99 -17.92 22.47 -15.20
C PRO A 99 -17.44 23.71 -14.46
N GLU A 100 -17.69 23.77 -13.15
CA GLU A 100 -17.30 24.88 -12.27
C GLU A 100 -15.80 24.84 -11.88
N HIS A 101 -15.09 23.76 -12.20
CA HIS A 101 -13.73 23.44 -11.72
C HIS A 101 -12.79 23.00 -12.86
N LYS A 102 -12.98 23.51 -14.08
CA LYS A 102 -12.31 23.01 -15.30
C LYS A 102 -10.78 22.96 -15.23
N ASP A 103 -10.14 23.81 -14.44
CA ASP A 103 -8.68 23.90 -14.32
C ASP A 103 -8.13 23.40 -12.96
N SER A 104 -8.99 22.83 -12.12
CA SER A 104 -8.58 22.37 -10.79
C SER A 104 -7.84 21.02 -10.81
N TRP A 105 -7.91 20.27 -11.90
CA TRP A 105 -7.30 18.94 -12.02
C TRP A 105 -6.44 18.82 -13.27
N SER A 106 -5.22 18.30 -13.09
CA SER A 106 -4.38 17.90 -14.20
C SER A 106 -4.87 16.58 -14.80
N PRO A 107 -4.63 16.32 -16.11
CA PRO A 107 -4.95 15.04 -16.71
C PRO A 107 -4.27 13.84 -16.02
N GLU A 108 -3.05 14.04 -15.51
CA GLU A 108 -2.31 13.00 -14.80
C GLU A 108 -3.02 12.58 -13.50
N GLU A 109 -3.50 13.53 -12.70
CA GLU A 109 -4.21 13.24 -11.45
C GLU A 109 -5.52 12.50 -11.70
N ILE A 110 -6.26 12.90 -12.74
CA ILE A 110 -7.47 12.20 -13.17
C ILE A 110 -7.15 10.76 -13.58
N GLN A 111 -6.08 10.57 -14.36
CA GLN A 111 -5.63 9.24 -14.78
C GLN A 111 -5.20 8.37 -13.60
N VAL A 112 -4.57 8.94 -12.57
CA VAL A 112 -4.23 8.21 -11.33
C VAL A 112 -5.49 7.72 -10.64
N LEU A 113 -6.54 8.55 -10.50
CA LEU A 113 -7.81 8.13 -9.90
C LEU A 113 -8.49 7.01 -10.70
N GLU A 114 -8.57 7.16 -12.03
CA GLU A 114 -9.17 6.15 -12.92
C GLU A 114 -8.41 4.82 -12.83
N LYS A 115 -7.07 4.87 -12.93
CA LYS A 115 -6.22 3.67 -12.84
C LYS A 115 -6.28 3.03 -11.46
N PHE A 116 -6.31 3.83 -10.39
CA PHE A 116 -6.42 3.31 -9.03
C PHE A 116 -7.74 2.56 -8.83
N PHE A 117 -8.85 3.11 -9.34
CA PHE A 117 -10.14 2.45 -9.31
C PHE A 117 -10.09 1.08 -9.99
N GLU A 118 -9.60 1.03 -11.23
CA GLU A 118 -9.54 -0.21 -12.02
C GLU A 118 -8.62 -1.26 -11.37
N MET A 119 -7.43 -0.85 -10.96
CA MET A 119 -6.39 -1.75 -10.46
C MET A 119 -6.66 -2.25 -9.03
N ARG A 120 -7.36 -1.47 -8.20
CA ARG A 120 -7.46 -1.74 -6.75
C ARG A 120 -8.89 -1.82 -6.23
N VAL A 121 -9.77 -0.93 -6.69
CA VAL A 121 -11.12 -0.78 -6.12
C VAL A 121 -12.10 -1.78 -6.71
N SER A 122 -12.13 -1.89 -8.03
CA SER A 122 -12.99 -2.84 -8.75
C SER A 122 -12.31 -4.16 -9.10
N ALA A 123 -11.05 -4.34 -8.70
CA ALA A 123 -10.30 -5.55 -8.98
C ALA A 123 -10.77 -6.75 -8.13
N PRO A 124 -10.69 -7.98 -8.67
CA PRO A 124 -10.89 -9.20 -7.90
C PRO A 124 -9.97 -9.32 -6.67
N PRO A 125 -10.41 -10.00 -5.58
CA PRO A 125 -11.76 -10.47 -5.33
C PRO A 125 -12.69 -9.29 -5.03
N PHE A 126 -13.83 -9.23 -5.72
CA PHE A 126 -14.77 -8.10 -5.71
C PHE A 126 -15.32 -7.82 -4.31
N LYS A 127 -15.01 -6.65 -3.76
CA LYS A 127 -15.34 -6.27 -2.38
C LYS A 127 -16.14 -4.97 -2.33
N PRO A 128 -17.44 -4.98 -2.00
CA PRO A 128 -18.25 -3.76 -1.95
C PRO A 128 -17.67 -2.66 -1.06
N ASN A 129 -17.11 -3.03 0.09
CA ASN A 129 -16.51 -2.07 1.01
C ASN A 129 -15.28 -1.35 0.42
N ALA A 130 -14.62 -1.90 -0.60
CA ALA A 130 -13.57 -1.19 -1.33
C ALA A 130 -14.17 -0.04 -2.17
N LEU A 131 -15.33 -0.25 -2.80
CA LEU A 131 -16.07 0.81 -3.49
C LEU A 131 -16.57 1.88 -2.51
N CYS A 132 -17.13 1.47 -1.36
CA CYS A 132 -17.53 2.42 -0.33
C CYS A 132 -16.34 3.25 0.16
N CYS A 133 -15.19 2.61 0.36
CA CYS A 133 -13.94 3.29 0.72
C CYS A 133 -13.54 4.32 -0.35
N PHE A 134 -13.57 3.96 -1.63
CA PHE A 134 -13.25 4.88 -2.72
C PHE A 134 -14.26 6.03 -2.84
N GLY A 135 -15.56 5.76 -2.68
CA GLY A 135 -16.58 6.81 -2.65
C GLY A 135 -16.38 7.78 -1.48
N ARG A 136 -16.00 7.29 -0.30
CA ARG A 136 -15.60 8.13 0.84
C ARG A 136 -14.32 8.92 0.55
N MET A 137 -13.35 8.32 -0.14
CA MET A 137 -12.15 9.03 -0.59
C MET A 137 -12.50 10.21 -1.48
N LEU A 138 -13.38 10.02 -2.47
CA LEU A 138 -13.83 11.11 -3.34
C LEU A 138 -14.61 12.20 -2.61
N SER A 139 -15.24 11.86 -1.47
CA SER A 139 -16.11 12.77 -0.69
C SER A 139 -15.34 13.69 0.27
N VAL A 140 -14.01 13.61 0.30
CA VAL A 140 -13.18 14.51 1.11
C VAL A 140 -12.99 15.85 0.42
N GLN A 141 -12.55 16.87 1.18
CA GLN A 141 -12.23 18.19 0.65
C GLN A 141 -11.18 18.12 -0.46
N PHE A 142 -11.33 18.96 -1.48
CA PHE A 142 -10.45 19.02 -2.66
C PHE A 142 -8.94 18.88 -2.38
N ASN A 143 -8.37 19.68 -1.47
CA ASN A 143 -6.92 19.62 -1.17
C ASN A 143 -6.50 18.29 -0.53
N LEU A 144 -7.37 17.67 0.27
CA LEU A 144 -7.09 16.35 0.84
C LEU A 144 -7.21 15.25 -0.21
N LEU A 145 -8.14 15.39 -1.17
CA LEU A 145 -8.24 14.44 -2.29
C LEU A 145 -6.98 14.50 -3.16
N LYS A 146 -6.38 15.67 -3.35
CA LYS A 146 -5.08 15.83 -4.02
C LYS A 146 -3.98 15.03 -3.31
N ASP A 147 -3.90 15.12 -1.98
CA ASP A 147 -2.98 14.31 -1.19
C ASP A 147 -3.25 12.80 -1.35
N PHE A 148 -4.51 12.38 -1.36
CA PHE A 148 -4.86 10.99 -1.64
C PHE A 148 -4.34 10.53 -3.00
N VAL A 149 -4.49 11.36 -4.04
CA VAL A 149 -3.99 11.07 -5.38
C VAL A 149 -2.46 10.93 -5.40
N GLN A 150 -1.72 11.76 -4.67
CA GLN A 150 -0.26 11.63 -4.57
C GLN A 150 0.15 10.29 -3.91
N ILE A 151 -0.57 9.85 -2.87
CA ILE A 151 -0.33 8.54 -2.23
C ILE A 151 -0.69 7.40 -3.20
N MET A 152 -1.82 7.49 -3.91
CA MET A 152 -2.22 6.51 -4.93
C MET A 152 -1.16 6.42 -6.04
N LYS A 153 -0.56 7.55 -6.43
CA LYS A 153 0.50 7.60 -7.44
C LYS A 153 1.75 6.85 -7.00
N LEU A 154 2.18 7.02 -5.75
CA LEU A 154 3.32 6.27 -5.18
C LEU A 154 3.07 4.75 -5.17
N GLU A 155 1.83 4.34 -4.90
CA GLU A 155 1.43 2.93 -4.91
C GLU A 155 1.36 2.34 -6.33
N LEU A 156 0.79 3.08 -7.29
CA LEU A 156 0.61 2.61 -8.66
C LEU A 156 1.90 2.61 -9.48
N VAL A 157 2.90 3.40 -9.08
CA VAL A 157 4.18 3.53 -9.79
C VAL A 157 5.34 3.27 -8.81
N PRO A 158 5.66 1.98 -8.52
CA PRO A 158 6.71 1.63 -7.57
C PRO A 158 8.08 2.26 -7.89
N GLY A 159 8.37 2.54 -9.15
CA GLY A 159 9.59 3.24 -9.56
C GLY A 159 9.75 4.64 -8.95
N LEU A 160 8.66 5.32 -8.59
CA LEU A 160 8.71 6.62 -7.90
C LEU A 160 9.32 6.50 -6.50
N VAL A 161 9.09 5.39 -5.81
CA VAL A 161 9.66 5.14 -4.48
C VAL A 161 11.19 5.18 -4.56
N GLN A 162 11.76 4.51 -5.58
CA GLN A 162 13.20 4.51 -5.80
C GLN A 162 13.72 5.87 -6.27
N GLN A 163 13.04 6.52 -7.22
CA GLN A 163 13.44 7.83 -7.74
C GLN A 163 13.46 8.92 -6.66
N GLN A 164 12.56 8.84 -5.69
CA GLN A 164 12.46 9.79 -4.57
C GLN A 164 13.32 9.39 -3.37
N GLY A 165 14.10 8.30 -3.44
CA GLY A 165 14.93 7.83 -2.34
C GLY A 165 14.14 7.38 -1.11
N LEU A 166 12.88 6.96 -1.29
CA LEU A 166 12.03 6.50 -0.21
C LEU A 166 12.47 5.10 0.25
N LYS A 167 12.42 4.89 1.57
CA LYS A 167 12.84 3.65 2.23
C LYS A 167 11.71 2.64 2.36
N TRP A 168 10.47 3.09 2.17
CA TRP A 168 9.25 2.32 2.32
C TRP A 168 8.36 2.51 1.10
N THR A 169 7.73 1.43 0.64
CA THR A 169 6.57 1.52 -0.26
C THR A 169 5.31 1.79 0.54
N VAL A 170 4.28 2.30 -0.13
CA VAL A 170 2.97 2.56 0.45
C VAL A 170 1.89 1.85 -0.34
N GLN A 171 0.88 1.36 0.37
CA GLN A 171 -0.28 0.71 -0.18
C GLN A 171 -1.53 1.20 0.57
N TRP A 172 -2.54 1.68 -0.16
CA TRP A 172 -3.85 1.96 0.39
C TRP A 172 -4.53 0.68 0.85
N CYS A 173 -4.90 0.64 2.13
CA CYS A 173 -5.90 -0.32 2.57
C CYS A 173 -7.26 0.20 2.11
N LEU A 174 -7.96 -0.54 1.24
CA LEU A 174 -9.35 -0.24 0.85
C LEU A 174 -10.36 -0.88 1.80
N ARG A 175 -9.90 -1.85 2.58
CA ARG A 175 -10.61 -2.43 3.71
C ARG A 175 -9.65 -2.60 4.86
N ILE A 176 -10.17 -2.59 6.07
CA ILE A 176 -9.38 -2.75 7.27
C ILE A 176 -8.81 -4.18 7.31
N PRO A 177 -7.47 -4.36 7.29
CA PRO A 177 -6.88 -5.68 7.33
C PRO A 177 -7.00 -6.30 8.74
N PRO A 178 -7.02 -7.64 8.88
CA PRO A 178 -7.04 -8.29 10.19
C PRO A 178 -5.85 -7.96 11.09
N SER A 179 -4.72 -7.57 10.50
CA SER A 179 -3.50 -7.13 11.19
C SER A 179 -3.56 -5.68 11.69
N ALA A 180 -4.59 -4.90 11.31
CA ALA A 180 -4.74 -3.54 11.80
C ALA A 180 -5.08 -3.51 13.29
N PRO A 181 -4.70 -2.44 14.01
CA PRO A 181 -5.20 -2.19 15.35
C PRO A 181 -6.74 -2.24 15.38
N PRO A 182 -7.37 -2.95 16.33
CA PRO A 182 -8.83 -3.16 16.37
C PRO A 182 -9.55 -1.90 16.89
N ILE A 183 -9.46 -0.83 16.12
CA ILE A 183 -10.19 0.44 16.28
C ILE A 183 -11.56 0.31 15.60
N VAL A 184 -11.58 -0.34 14.43
CA VAL A 184 -12.78 -0.62 13.63
C VAL A 184 -12.67 -2.08 13.15
N PRO A 185 -13.79 -2.82 13.01
CA PRO A 185 -13.74 -4.22 12.59
C PRO A 185 -13.07 -4.46 11.23
N ALA A 186 -12.34 -5.57 11.12
CA ALA A 186 -11.71 -6.00 9.88
C ALA A 186 -12.75 -6.19 8.75
N GLY A 187 -12.33 -5.91 7.52
CA GLY A 187 -13.17 -6.03 6.33
C GLY A 187 -14.12 -4.84 6.07
N GLN A 188 -14.29 -3.92 7.01
CA GLN A 188 -14.99 -2.65 6.79
C GLN A 188 -14.20 -1.73 5.86
N ALA A 189 -14.86 -0.72 5.27
CA ALA A 189 -14.20 0.31 4.49
C ALA A 189 -13.14 1.03 5.34
N ALA A 190 -11.94 1.20 4.78
CA ALA A 190 -10.79 1.69 5.54
C ALA A 190 -10.70 3.22 5.65
N VAL A 191 -11.46 3.96 4.85
CA VAL A 191 -11.62 5.42 5.02
C VAL A 191 -12.94 5.68 5.73
N LEU A 192 -12.86 6.43 6.82
CA LEU A 192 -13.98 6.77 7.69
C LEU A 192 -13.98 8.28 7.92
N LEU A 193 -15.10 8.90 7.61
CA LEU A 193 -15.32 10.34 7.74
C LEU A 193 -16.11 10.60 9.02
N CYS A 194 -15.57 11.38 9.95
CA CYS A 194 -16.21 11.71 11.22
C CYS A 194 -16.05 13.21 11.51
N ARG A 195 -17.01 14.01 11.03
CA ARG A 195 -16.99 15.48 11.15
C ARG A 195 -15.68 16.06 10.58
N SER A 196 -14.81 16.61 11.44
CA SER A 196 -13.50 17.16 11.05
C SER A 196 -12.39 16.13 11.01
N LYS A 197 -12.64 14.87 11.43
CA LYS A 197 -11.61 13.83 11.50
C LYS A 197 -11.82 12.76 10.44
N ILE A 198 -10.74 12.36 9.81
CA ILE A 198 -10.73 11.32 8.79
C ILE A 198 -9.75 10.25 9.25
N LEU A 199 -10.28 9.06 9.55
CA LEU A 199 -9.48 7.88 9.84
C LEU A 199 -9.25 7.12 8.54
N LEU A 200 -7.99 6.80 8.25
CA LEU A 200 -7.58 6.04 7.09
C LEU A 200 -6.49 5.03 7.46
N PHE A 201 -6.33 3.98 6.66
CA PHE A 201 -5.32 2.96 6.90
C PHE A 201 -4.39 2.85 5.68
N LEU A 202 -3.10 2.97 5.93
CA LEU A 202 -2.05 2.72 4.96
C LEU A 202 -1.23 1.52 5.42
N GLN A 203 -0.84 0.67 4.49
CA GLN A 203 0.17 -0.34 4.71
C GLN A 203 1.49 0.15 4.10
N ILE A 204 2.57 0.09 4.87
CA ILE A 204 3.91 0.41 4.37
C ILE A 204 4.82 -0.81 4.47
N THR A 205 5.67 -1.02 3.48
CA THR A 205 6.59 -2.16 3.42
C THR A 205 8.00 -1.68 3.11
N ARG A 206 8.97 -2.16 3.88
CA ARG A 206 10.37 -1.71 3.74
C ARG A 206 10.97 -2.17 2.40
N VAL A 207 11.67 -1.29 1.72
CA VAL A 207 12.38 -1.60 0.47
C VAL A 207 13.74 -2.24 0.77
N GLY A 208 14.14 -3.21 -0.05
CA GLY A 208 15.52 -3.74 -0.07
C GLY A 208 15.78 -4.99 0.78
N TYR A 209 14.74 -5.61 1.34
CA TYR A 209 14.83 -6.82 2.16
C TYR A 209 14.11 -7.99 1.49
N MET A 210 14.60 -9.22 1.69
CA MET A 210 13.96 -10.45 1.20
C MET A 210 12.64 -10.76 1.92
N ASP A 211 12.60 -10.53 3.23
CA ASP A 211 11.38 -10.57 4.05
C ASP A 211 11.21 -9.19 4.69
N PRO A 212 10.61 -8.22 3.96
CA PRO A 212 10.58 -6.85 4.40
C PRO A 212 9.57 -6.65 5.54
N PRO A 213 9.93 -5.91 6.60
CA PRO A 213 8.96 -5.55 7.62
C PRO A 213 7.83 -4.72 7.00
N THR A 214 6.60 -5.03 7.43
CA THR A 214 5.38 -4.36 7.00
C THR A 214 4.62 -3.81 8.21
N LEU A 215 4.13 -2.58 8.10
CA LEU A 215 3.32 -1.93 9.13
C LEU A 215 1.98 -1.49 8.56
N VAL A 216 0.92 -1.65 9.34
CA VAL A 216 -0.41 -1.07 9.04
C VAL A 216 -0.62 0.14 9.94
N LEU A 217 -0.69 1.32 9.34
CA LEU A 217 -0.74 2.61 10.00
C LEU A 217 -2.19 3.16 10.00
N PRO A 218 -2.87 3.20 11.16
CA PRO A 218 -4.15 3.91 11.28
C PRO A 218 -3.91 5.42 11.43
N LEU A 219 -3.97 6.16 10.33
CA LEU A 219 -3.76 7.61 10.32
C LEU A 219 -5.08 8.36 10.56
N VAL A 220 -5.02 9.40 11.38
CA VAL A 220 -6.09 10.37 11.59
C VAL A 220 -5.63 11.71 11.06
N TYR A 221 -6.34 12.21 10.05
CA TYR A 221 -6.21 13.59 9.59
C TYR A 221 -7.33 14.43 10.20
N ASP A 222 -6.99 15.54 10.85
CA ASP A 222 -7.94 16.52 11.38
C ASP A 222 -7.97 17.75 10.47
N THR A 223 -9.08 17.95 9.77
CA THR A 223 -9.30 19.06 8.85
C THR A 223 -9.37 20.41 9.57
N SER A 224 -9.66 20.44 10.87
CA SER A 224 -9.75 21.69 11.63
C SER A 224 -8.39 22.23 12.05
N THR A 225 -7.44 21.33 12.36
CA THR A 225 -6.08 21.71 12.78
C THR A 225 -5.03 21.46 11.71
N ASN A 226 -5.41 20.87 10.56
CA ASN A 226 -4.50 20.40 9.52
C ASN A 226 -3.41 19.45 10.07
N LEU A 227 -3.75 18.59 11.03
CA LEU A 227 -2.78 17.68 11.67
C LEU A 227 -3.01 16.24 11.25
N THR A 228 -1.92 15.55 10.93
CA THR A 228 -1.88 14.11 10.66
C THR A 228 -1.16 13.40 11.80
N GLN A 229 -1.82 12.41 12.41
CA GLN A 229 -1.29 11.64 13.53
C GLN A 229 -1.72 10.17 13.42
N LEU A 230 -1.14 9.27 14.22
CA LEU A 230 -1.67 7.91 14.36
C LEU A 230 -2.84 7.87 15.34
N ALA A 231 -3.83 7.03 15.05
CA ALA A 231 -4.85 6.68 16.02
C ALA A 231 -4.21 5.85 17.15
N GLU A 232 -4.23 6.37 18.37
CA GLU A 232 -3.72 5.66 19.53
C GLU A 232 -4.82 4.77 20.13
N LYS A 233 -4.58 3.45 20.19
CA LYS A 233 -5.27 2.54 21.11
C LYS A 233 -4.22 1.95 22.04
N ARG A 234 -4.40 2.16 23.36
CA ARG A 234 -3.52 1.57 24.38
C ARG A 234 -3.75 0.05 24.40
N GLU A 235 -2.85 -0.69 23.76
CA GLU A 235 -2.69 -2.13 23.97
C GLU A 235 -1.34 -2.36 24.67
N PRO A 236 -1.29 -3.19 25.72
CA PRO A 236 -0.03 -3.63 26.32
C PRO A 236 0.59 -4.69 25.40
N GLY A 237 1.46 -4.28 24.48
CA GLY A 237 2.19 -5.19 23.60
C GLY A 237 3.37 -4.51 22.89
N PRO A 238 4.34 -5.26 22.35
CA PRO A 238 5.54 -4.71 21.73
C PRO A 238 5.23 -4.18 20.33
N ALA A 239 4.47 -3.10 20.22
CA ALA A 239 4.18 -2.42 18.96
C ALA A 239 5.32 -1.46 18.57
N ALA A 240 6.58 -1.89 18.68
CA ALA A 240 7.76 -1.03 18.52
C ALA A 240 7.76 -0.26 17.18
N GLY A 241 7.25 -0.86 16.10
CA GLY A 241 7.11 -0.19 14.80
C GLY A 241 6.05 0.92 14.78
N LEU A 242 4.88 0.72 15.41
CA LEU A 242 3.86 1.77 15.54
C LEU A 242 4.32 2.88 16.47
N THR A 243 5.07 2.55 17.54
CA THR A 243 5.69 3.53 18.42
C THR A 243 6.71 4.40 17.66
N ALA A 244 7.56 3.79 16.84
CA ALA A 244 8.53 4.51 16.00
C ALA A 244 7.82 5.42 14.97
N ALA A 245 6.78 4.91 14.30
CA ALA A 245 5.98 5.70 13.37
C ALA A 245 5.27 6.88 14.06
N ASN A 246 4.76 6.69 15.29
CA ASN A 246 4.14 7.77 16.07
C ASN A 246 5.17 8.83 16.47
N ALA A 247 6.37 8.41 16.88
CA ALA A 247 7.45 9.34 17.22
C ALA A 247 7.89 10.17 15.99
N GLN A 248 7.99 9.54 14.82
CA GLN A 248 8.32 10.24 13.57
C GLN A 248 7.24 11.26 13.18
N LEU A 249 5.96 10.90 13.26
CA LEU A 249 4.86 11.84 12.99
C LEU A 249 4.82 13.00 13.98
N LYS A 250 5.08 12.76 15.27
CA LYS A 250 5.16 13.83 16.27
C LYS A 250 6.29 14.81 15.94
N ARG A 251 7.46 14.30 15.58
CA ARG A 251 8.59 15.12 15.10
C ARG A 251 8.23 15.90 13.83
N PHE A 252 7.54 15.27 12.88
CA PHE A 252 7.06 15.94 11.68
C PHE A 252 6.14 17.12 12.04
N VAL A 253 5.15 16.90 12.91
CA VAL A 253 4.20 17.95 13.34
C VAL A 253 4.92 19.14 14.00
N GLU A 254 5.93 18.90 14.83
CA GLU A 254 6.74 19.94 15.47
C GLU A 254 7.50 20.81 14.44
N MET A 255 7.90 20.22 13.30
CA MET A 255 8.59 20.92 12.21
C MET A 255 7.62 21.50 11.16
N ALA A 256 6.39 20.97 11.09
CA ALA A 256 5.41 21.27 10.05
C ALA A 256 4.68 22.62 10.22
N ALA A 257 4.96 23.38 11.28
CA ALA A 257 4.39 24.71 11.54
C ALA A 257 4.61 25.75 10.42
N ILE A 258 5.29 25.38 9.34
CA ILE A 258 5.70 26.21 8.21
C ILE A 258 4.86 25.92 6.94
N HIS A 259 4.09 24.82 6.88
CA HIS A 259 3.41 24.39 5.65
C HIS A 259 1.96 24.89 5.55
N ASN A 260 1.67 25.71 4.53
CA ASN A 260 0.32 26.21 4.22
C ASN A 260 -0.49 25.25 3.32
N GLU A 261 -0.12 23.97 3.30
CA GLU A 261 -0.70 22.91 2.49
C GLU A 261 -1.29 21.81 3.39
N CYS A 262 -2.12 20.93 2.81
CA CYS A 262 -2.66 19.76 3.52
C CYS A 262 -1.50 18.91 4.07
N SER A 263 -1.56 18.55 5.36
CA SER A 263 -0.41 17.88 6.02
C SER A 263 -0.31 16.38 5.74
N LEU A 264 -1.33 15.77 5.13
CA LEU A 264 -1.39 14.31 5.01
C LEU A 264 -0.30 13.75 4.12
N PHE A 265 -0.19 14.19 2.87
CA PHE A 265 0.81 13.66 1.96
C PHE A 265 2.24 13.99 2.41
N PRO A 266 2.55 15.23 2.87
CA PRO A 266 3.85 15.53 3.46
C PRO A 266 4.21 14.62 4.65
N ALA A 267 3.27 14.36 5.57
CA ALA A 267 3.48 13.48 6.70
C ALA A 267 3.75 12.02 6.27
N VAL A 268 2.98 11.52 5.30
CA VAL A 268 3.18 10.18 4.74
C VAL A 268 4.52 10.09 4.03
N ARG A 269 4.88 11.07 3.20
CA ARG A 269 6.16 11.10 2.51
C ARG A 269 7.34 11.15 3.48
N ASP A 270 7.25 11.96 4.53
CA ASP A 270 8.25 12.02 5.60
C ASP A 270 8.42 10.65 6.28
N LEU A 271 7.32 9.98 6.64
CA LEU A 271 7.36 8.61 7.15
C LEU A 271 8.07 7.66 6.18
N LEU A 272 7.72 7.69 4.89
CA LEU A 272 8.32 6.78 3.90
C LEU A 272 9.81 7.03 3.68
N ALA A 273 10.29 8.26 3.90
CA ALA A 273 11.69 8.63 3.77
C ALA A 273 12.51 8.35 5.05
N ASN A 274 11.92 8.62 6.21
CA ASN A 274 12.65 8.81 7.46
C ASN A 274 12.33 7.81 8.56
N LEU A 275 11.28 6.98 8.43
CA LEU A 275 10.99 5.96 9.42
C LEU A 275 12.11 4.92 9.51
N VAL A 276 12.64 4.75 10.71
CA VAL A 276 13.64 3.74 11.09
C VAL A 276 13.04 2.85 12.17
N LEU A 277 13.14 1.53 12.00
CA LEU A 277 12.66 0.60 13.02
C LEU A 277 13.77 0.28 14.03
N PRO A 278 13.44 0.08 15.32
CA PRO A 278 14.43 -0.31 16.34
C PRO A 278 15.16 -1.63 16.06
N THR A 279 14.59 -2.48 15.20
CA THR A 279 15.12 -3.80 14.85
C THR A 279 16.03 -3.80 13.62
N GLU A 280 16.25 -2.65 12.96
CA GLU A 280 17.20 -2.59 11.84
C GLU A 280 18.64 -2.64 12.36
N PRO A 281 19.50 -3.55 11.85
CA PRO A 281 20.91 -3.53 12.19
C PRO A 281 21.51 -2.16 11.80
N PRO A 282 22.42 -1.59 12.61
CA PRO A 282 23.01 -0.29 12.32
C PRO A 282 23.65 -0.34 10.93
N GLN A 283 23.18 0.52 10.01
CA GLN A 283 23.81 0.66 8.70
C GLN A 283 25.25 1.10 8.93
N VAL A 284 26.20 0.23 8.56
CA VAL A 284 27.61 0.58 8.51
C VAL A 284 27.73 1.64 7.43
N VAL A 285 27.85 2.90 7.83
CA VAL A 285 28.10 4.00 6.90
C VAL A 285 29.50 3.76 6.35
N SER A 286 29.59 3.20 5.15
CA SER A 286 30.84 3.18 4.40
C SER A 286 31.15 4.61 4.01
N SER A 287 31.93 5.31 4.83
CA SER A 287 32.48 6.61 4.51
C SER A 287 33.18 6.53 3.14
N PRO A 288 32.94 7.48 2.22
CA PRO A 288 33.70 7.52 0.98
C PRO A 288 35.16 7.78 1.33
N VAL A 289 36.02 6.85 0.94
CA VAL A 289 37.47 7.01 0.96
C VAL A 289 37.79 8.28 0.16
N GLY A 290 38.26 9.31 0.85
CA GLY A 290 38.67 10.57 0.24
C GLY A 290 39.82 10.38 -0.74
N PRO A 291 39.96 11.25 -1.75
CA PRO A 291 40.97 11.12 -2.78
C PRO A 291 42.37 11.39 -2.20
N SER A 292 43.32 10.52 -2.54
CA SER A 292 44.74 10.66 -2.25
C SER A 292 45.29 12.01 -2.73
N PRO A 293 46.09 12.75 -1.92
CA PRO A 293 46.76 13.94 -2.41
C PRO A 293 47.96 13.57 -3.29
N VAL A 294 48.03 14.27 -4.41
CA VAL A 294 49.13 14.27 -5.38
C VAL A 294 50.38 14.87 -4.73
N VAL A 295 51.50 14.16 -4.83
CA VAL A 295 52.83 14.57 -4.38
C VAL A 295 53.43 15.54 -5.39
N MET A 296 53.80 16.75 -4.95
CA MET A 296 54.71 17.66 -5.69
C MET A 296 55.95 17.89 -4.83
N GLY A 297 57.11 17.69 -5.45
CA GLY A 297 58.37 17.40 -4.78
C GLY A 297 59.08 18.59 -4.11
N GLY A 298 60.00 18.22 -3.22
CA GLY A 298 60.99 19.09 -2.61
C GLY A 298 61.95 18.26 -1.77
N GLN A 299 63.16 18.06 -2.27
CA GLN A 299 64.25 17.28 -1.68
C GLN A 299 64.78 17.90 -0.38
N ALA A 300 64.98 17.07 0.65
CA ALA A 300 66.11 17.20 1.59
C ALA A 300 66.30 15.92 2.44
N GLN A 301 67.40 15.22 2.14
CA GLN A 301 68.32 14.44 2.99
C GLN A 301 67.82 13.58 4.18
N ALA A 302 68.17 12.30 4.07
CA ALA A 302 68.21 11.24 5.10
C ALA A 302 69.37 11.46 6.13
N PRO A 303 69.62 10.63 7.18
CA PRO A 303 69.54 9.16 7.16
C PRO A 303 68.99 8.47 8.43
N GLY A 304 68.54 7.22 8.27
CA GLY A 304 68.20 6.34 9.39
C GLY A 304 67.56 5.03 8.97
N ASN A 305 68.32 4.17 8.27
CA ASN A 305 67.93 2.81 7.88
C ASN A 305 67.92 1.86 9.09
N MET A 306 66.94 0.95 9.13
CA MET A 306 67.04 -0.52 9.30
C MET A 306 65.63 -1.08 9.57
N MET A 307 64.90 -1.59 8.58
CA MET A 307 64.89 -2.95 7.98
C MET A 307 63.97 -3.98 8.68
N HIS A 308 63.11 -4.58 7.83
CA HIS A 308 62.52 -5.93 7.84
C HIS A 308 61.27 -6.29 8.68
N SER A 309 60.13 -6.44 7.98
CA SER A 309 59.23 -7.62 8.06
C SER A 309 59.83 -8.77 7.19
N PRO A 310 59.40 -10.07 7.19
CA PRO A 310 58.03 -10.55 7.39
C PRO A 310 57.82 -12.01 7.96
N MET A 311 56.54 -12.37 8.08
CA MET A 311 55.88 -13.68 7.80
C MET A 311 56.05 -14.95 8.67
N MET A 312 54.86 -15.46 9.05
CA MET A 312 54.30 -16.83 8.90
C MET A 312 55.09 -18.08 9.32
N GLY A 313 54.44 -18.95 10.11
CA GLY A 313 54.68 -20.39 10.00
C GLY A 313 54.30 -21.26 11.20
N GLY A 314 53.07 -21.79 11.19
CA GLY A 314 52.84 -23.23 11.43
C GLY A 314 52.91 -23.80 12.87
N PRO A 315 52.48 -25.07 13.04
CA PRO A 315 51.66 -25.52 14.17
C PRO A 315 52.45 -26.34 15.21
N GLN A 316 51.89 -26.48 16.41
CA GLN A 316 52.39 -27.45 17.40
C GLN A 316 51.27 -28.39 17.86
N ALA A 317 51.60 -29.68 17.84
CA ALA A 317 50.73 -30.81 18.10
C ALA A 317 51.00 -31.43 19.48
N GLY A 318 49.90 -31.86 20.13
CA GLY A 318 49.79 -33.04 21.00
C GLY A 318 50.07 -32.86 22.51
N PRO A 319 49.75 -33.87 23.35
CA PRO A 319 48.58 -34.76 23.33
C PRO A 319 47.94 -34.90 24.73
N GLY A 320 46.67 -35.30 24.82
CA GLY A 320 45.99 -35.57 26.11
C GLY A 320 44.79 -36.49 25.94
N TYR A 321 44.80 -37.60 26.66
CA TYR A 321 43.95 -38.79 26.53
C TYR A 321 42.49 -38.60 27.02
N GLY A 322 41.60 -39.50 26.58
CA GLY A 322 40.11 -39.54 26.73
C GLY A 322 39.53 -39.65 28.15
N PRO A 323 38.36 -40.29 28.40
CA PRO A 323 37.49 -41.08 27.53
C PRO A 323 35.98 -40.70 27.55
N VAL A 324 35.24 -41.34 26.65
CA VAL A 324 33.78 -41.35 26.47
C VAL A 324 33.07 -42.10 27.61
N PRO A 325 31.78 -41.80 27.87
CA PRO A 325 30.85 -42.90 28.13
C PRO A 325 29.61 -42.87 27.23
N VAL A 326 29.19 -44.08 26.89
CA VAL A 326 28.02 -44.48 26.11
C VAL A 326 26.88 -44.87 27.06
N ALA A 327 25.66 -44.72 26.55
CA ALA A 327 24.36 -45.30 26.96
C ALA A 327 23.59 -44.63 28.10
N MET A 328 22.33 -44.25 27.85
CA MET A 328 21.19 -45.18 27.98
C MET A 328 19.85 -44.53 27.54
N SER A 329 19.12 -45.30 26.72
CA SER A 329 17.66 -45.48 26.61
C SER A 329 16.68 -44.54 27.35
N MET A 330 15.71 -43.99 26.61
CA MET A 330 14.25 -44.06 26.86
C MET A 330 13.53 -43.68 25.54
N GLN A 331 13.07 -44.61 24.70
CA GLN A 331 11.73 -45.22 24.72
C GLN A 331 10.60 -44.29 25.16
N HIS A 332 9.84 -43.75 24.19
CA HIS A 332 8.39 -43.63 24.30
C HIS A 332 7.72 -43.97 22.96
N PRO A 333 6.55 -44.62 22.99
CA PRO A 333 6.07 -45.44 21.87
C PRO A 333 5.16 -44.69 20.90
N MET A 334 5.28 -45.06 19.62
CA MET A 334 4.23 -44.96 18.61
C MET A 334 3.47 -46.29 18.56
N MET A 335 2.13 -46.24 18.48
CA MET A 335 1.18 -47.19 17.84
C MET A 335 -0.22 -46.96 18.46
N GLY A 336 -1.32 -46.86 17.73
CA GLY A 336 -1.58 -47.07 16.31
C GLY A 336 -3.00 -46.65 15.94
N GLY A 337 -3.32 -46.63 14.64
CA GLY A 337 -4.71 -46.79 14.15
C GLY A 337 -5.07 -48.28 14.05
N PRO A 338 -6.03 -48.71 13.22
CA PRO A 338 -7.27 -48.08 12.78
C PRO A 338 -8.51 -48.91 13.21
N GLN A 339 -9.69 -48.28 13.22
CA GLN A 339 -11.01 -48.88 12.90
C GLN A 339 -11.98 -47.76 12.55
#